data_AF-A0A699TCM7-F1
#
_entry.id   AF-A0A699TCM7-F1
#
_cell.length_a   1.000
_cell.length_b   1.000
_cell.length_c   1.000
_cell.angle_alpha   90.00
_cell.angle_beta   90.00
_cell.angle_gamma   90.00
#
_symmetry.space_group_name_H-M   'P 1'
#
loop_
_entity.id
_entity.type
_entity.pdbx_description
1 polymer ?
#
loop_
_entity_poly.entity_id
_entity_poly.type
_entity_poly.pdbx_seq_one_letter_code
_entity_poly.pdbx_strand_id
1 'polypeptide(L)' 'MKVNNSKLEDIPVVSEFPGVFSEDLLGLPPSREIEFRIDLIYGAMPVAKSPYRLAPTKMQE' A
#
# COMPACT_ATOMS: atom_id res chain seq x y z
N MET A 1 -26.21 3.16 0.76
CA MET A 1 -25.27 3.66 1.77
C MET A 1 -24.42 4.71 1.09
N LYS A 2 -24.65 5.99 1.37
CA LYS A 2 -24.00 7.11 0.67
C LYS A 2 -22.64 7.28 1.31
N VAL A 3 -21.58 6.85 0.62
CA VAL A 3 -20.21 7.19 1.05
C VAL A 3 -20.11 8.69 0.88
N ASN A 4 -20.08 9.39 2.01
CA ASN A 4 -19.76 10.80 2.09
C ASN A 4 -18.32 10.96 1.61
N ASN A 5 -18.13 11.42 0.37
CA ASN A 5 -16.86 11.93 -0.14
C ASN A 5 -16.51 13.25 0.58
N SER A 6 -16.23 13.21 1.88
CA SER A 6 -15.45 14.25 2.53
C SER A 6 -14.05 14.20 1.92
N LYS A 7 -13.61 15.34 1.40
CA LYS A 7 -12.31 15.48 0.75
C LYS A 7 -11.23 15.19 1.79
N LEU A 8 -10.18 14.45 1.45
CA LEU A 8 -9.12 14.10 2.42
C LEU A 8 -8.47 15.38 2.98
N GLU A 9 -8.48 16.44 2.17
CA GLU A 9 -8.03 17.79 2.49
C GLU A 9 -8.84 18.45 3.62
N ASP A 10 -10.06 17.99 3.91
CA ASP A 10 -10.91 18.51 4.99
C ASP A 10 -10.45 18.01 6.37
N ILE A 11 -9.55 17.02 6.42
CA ILE A 11 -8.96 16.52 7.65
C ILE A 11 -7.79 17.46 8.03
N PRO A 12 -7.83 18.13 9.20
CA PRO A 12 -6.82 19.11 9.58
C PRO A 12 -5.38 18.57 9.49
N VAL A 13 -5.17 17.34 9.95
CA VAL A 13 -3.87 16.66 9.88
C VAL A 13 -3.40 16.47 8.44
N VAL A 14 -4.27 16.17 7.49
CA VAL A 14 -3.89 15.99 6.08
C VAL A 14 -3.46 17.31 5.46
N SER A 15 -4.16 18.40 5.79
CA SER A 15 -3.83 19.75 5.33
C SER A 15 -2.47 20.26 5.80
N GLU A 16 -1.97 19.73 6.93
CA GLU A 16 -0.63 20.04 7.46
C GLU A 16 0.50 19.32 6.67
N PHE A 17 0.17 18.25 5.92
CA PHE A 17 1.15 17.42 5.20
C PHE A 17 0.76 17.19 3.73
N PRO A 18 0.69 18.25 2.89
CA PRO A 18 0.21 18.16 1.52
C PRO A 18 1.07 17.27 0.59
N GLY A 19 2.35 17.05 0.94
CA GLY A 19 3.27 16.18 0.19
C GLY A 19 3.33 14.72 0.67
N VAL A 20 2.66 14.38 1.77
CA VAL A 20 2.60 13.00 2.31
C VAL A 20 1.35 12.28 1.85
N PHE A 21 0.25 13.02 1.71
CA PHE A 21 -1.07 12.52 1.34
C PHE A 21 -1.50 13.02 -0.04
N SER A 22 -0.59 12.99 -1.02
CA SER A 22 -0.98 13.26 -2.40
C SER A 22 -1.96 12.18 -2.88
N GLU A 23 -3.02 12.57 -3.61
CA GLU A 23 -3.98 11.63 -4.23
C GLU A 23 -3.28 10.58 -5.14
N ASP A 24 -2.10 10.98 -5.58
CA ASP A 24 -1.13 10.29 -6.40
C ASP A 24 -0.15 9.48 -5.54
N LEU A 25 -0.55 8.28 -5.08
CA LEU A 25 0.40 7.26 -4.60
C LEU A 25 1.18 6.68 -5.81
N LEU A 26 1.94 7.53 -6.50
CA LEU A 26 2.45 7.27 -7.85
C LEU A 26 3.72 6.41 -7.93
N GLY A 27 4.14 5.72 -6.87
CA GLY A 27 5.37 4.95 -6.99
C GLY A 27 5.73 4.04 -5.85
N LEU A 28 6.74 3.21 -6.14
CA LEU A 28 7.52 2.54 -5.13
C LEU A 28 8.04 3.58 -4.12
N PRO A 29 8.12 3.24 -2.83
CA PRO A 29 8.74 4.13 -1.87
C PRO A 29 10.13 4.51 -2.36
N PRO A 30 10.60 5.76 -2.10
CA PRO A 30 11.95 6.16 -2.47
C PRO A 30 12.96 5.17 -1.89
N SER A 31 14.09 5.02 -2.58
CA SER A 31 15.20 4.18 -2.12
C SER A 31 15.54 4.58 -0.69
N ARG A 32 15.32 3.67 0.25
CA ARG A 32 15.64 3.92 1.65
C ARG A 32 17.13 3.70 1.85
N GLU A 33 17.75 4.51 2.69
CA GLU A 33 19.18 4.39 3.03
C GLU A 33 19.49 3.10 3.81
N ILE A 34 18.46 2.50 4.43
CA ILE A 34 18.59 1.31 5.29
C ILE A 34 17.90 0.11 4.61
N GLU A 35 18.57 -1.03 4.69
CA GLU A 35 18.06 -2.34 4.25
C GLU A 35 16.97 -2.85 5.21
N PHE A 36 15.83 -3.29 4.67
CA PHE A 36 14.78 -3.95 5.44
C PHE A 36 15.11 -5.42 5.60
N ARG A 37 15.14 -5.90 6.85
CA ARG A 37 15.31 -7.32 7.17
C ARG A 37 14.02 -7.89 7.72
N ILE A 38 13.70 -9.12 7.32
CA ILE A 38 12.58 -9.88 7.86
C ILE A 38 13.17 -10.94 8.78
N ASP A 39 13.07 -10.70 10.08
CA ASP A 39 13.49 -11.67 11.07
C ASP A 39 12.43 -12.78 11.18
N LEU A 40 12.88 -14.01 11.03
CA LEU A 40 12.03 -15.18 11.18
C LEU A 40 12.12 -15.71 12.61
N ILE A 41 10.98 -16.10 13.16
CA ILE A 41 10.97 -16.90 14.39
C ILE A 41 11.66 -18.25 14.14
N TYR A 42 12.30 -18.79 15.17
CA TYR A 42 12.97 -20.08 15.07
C TYR A 42 11.97 -21.17 14.64
N GLY A 43 12.29 -21.89 13.56
CA GLY A 43 11.43 -22.93 12.99
C GLY A 43 10.41 -22.44 11.94
N ALA A 44 10.41 -21.17 11.56
CA ALA A 44 9.60 -20.71 10.43
C ALA A 44 10.03 -21.41 9.12
N MET A 45 9.04 -21.88 8.36
CA MET A 45 9.26 -22.53 7.06
C MET A 45 8.68 -21.67 5.93
N PRO A 46 9.31 -21.65 4.74
CA PRO A 46 8.73 -21.00 3.57
C PRO A 46 7.37 -21.59 3.22
N VAL A 47 6.43 -20.72 2.83
CA VAL A 47 5.10 -21.13 2.37
C VAL A 47 4.91 -20.76 0.91
N ALA A 48 4.49 -21.72 0.10
CA ALA A 48 4.05 -21.50 -1.27
C ALA A 48 2.57 -21.84 -1.37
N LYS A 49 1.78 -20.96 -2.00
CA LYS A 49 0.36 -21.15 -2.29
C LYS A 49 0.12 -20.84 -3.76
N SER A 50 -0.77 -21.57 -4.41
CA SER A 50 -1.18 -21.24 -5.77
C SER A 50 -1.88 -19.88 -5.79
N PRO A 51 -1.65 -19.03 -6.80
CA PRO A 51 -2.41 -17.79 -6.96
C PRO A 51 -3.91 -18.08 -7.03
N TYR A 52 -4.72 -17.16 -6.51
CA TYR A 52 -6.16 -17.21 -6.72
C TYR A 52 -6.49 -16.98 -8.19
N ARG A 53 -7.57 -17.60 -8.69
CA ARG A 53 -8.05 -17.33 -10.04
C ARG A 53 -8.61 -15.91 -10.10
N LEU A 54 -7.95 -15.04 -10.84
CA LEU A 54 -8.45 -13.71 -11.18
C LEU A 54 -9.20 -13.75 -12.51
N ALA A 55 -10.22 -12.89 -12.65
CA ALA A 55 -10.85 -12.69 -13.95
C ALA A 55 -9.84 -12.04 -14.93
N PRO A 56 -9.92 -12.29 -16.25
CA PRO A 56 -8.97 -11.74 -17.22
C PRO A 56 -8.80 -10.21 -17.13
N THR A 57 -9.90 -9.47 -16.89
CA THR A 57 -9.89 -8.00 -16.73
C THR A 57 -9.08 -7.51 -15.53
N LYS A 58 -8.85 -8.37 -14.52
CA LYS A 58 -8.03 -8.05 -13.34
C LYS A 58 -6.57 -8.48 -13.49
N MET A 59 -6.24 -9.22 -14.54
CA MET A 59 -4.87 -9.67 -14.86
C MET A 59 -4.22 -8.80 -15.95
N GLN A 60 -4.86 -7.70 -16.36
CA GLN A 60 -4.20 -6.69 -17.19
C GLN A 60 -3.16 -5.95 -16.34
N GLU A 61 -1.95 -5.89 -16.89
CA GLU A 61 -0.84 -5.06 -16.40
C GLU A 61 -1.04 -3.59 -16.77
#